data_AF-A0A024G8X1-F1
#
_entry.id   AF-A0A024G8X1-F1
#
_cell.length_a   1.000
_cell.length_b   1.000
_cell.length_c   1.000
_cell.angle_alpha   90.00
_cell.angle_beta   90.00
_cell.angle_gamma   90.00
#
_symmetry.space_group_name_H-M   'P 1'
#
loop_
_entity.id
_entity.type
_entity.pdbx_description
1 polymer ?
#
loop_
_entity_poly.entity_id
_entity_poly.type
_entity_poly.pdbx_seq_one_letter_code
_entity_poly.pdbx_strand_id
1 'polypeptide(L)'
;MSKIGLNYLRLRGVAIEKQLEIEEALFRVGQEVAKPTSNDEISAIENFFIYNDKAPGPAIVMGMGGKAERLVDIPSCKKLNIPVLKRFTGGGTVIVDENTIFASFLCSTNKLPHVLPFPRNIMKWSETFYEPFFKRLCPSSQFRLQEDDYVIGDRKCGGNAQSIGKNRWVHHTSFLWDYDPIKMQLLHNPARQPKYREHRTHQDFLVPLRELVIRDWKKNEQGEIFGSEVLAQAMRKELELSFNVRDISLEQIQSIVTRPHRKVTKFVSY
;
A
#
# COMPACT_ATOMS: atom_id res chain seq x y z
N MET A 1 0.42 -21.67 17.20
CA MET A 1 -0.61 -20.65 17.50
C MET A 1 -1.66 -20.70 16.40
N SER A 2 -2.94 -20.52 16.73
CA SER A 2 -3.98 -20.41 15.70
C SER A 2 -3.71 -19.17 14.83
N LYS A 3 -3.91 -19.31 13.52
CA LYS A 3 -3.80 -18.18 12.59
C LYS A 3 -4.86 -17.13 12.91
N ILE A 4 -4.52 -15.86 12.72
CA ILE A 4 -5.43 -14.74 12.97
C ILE A 4 -6.30 -14.54 11.73
N GLY A 5 -7.59 -14.21 11.93
CA GLY A 5 -8.52 -13.89 10.84
C GLY A 5 -8.12 -12.61 10.10
N LEU A 6 -8.20 -12.66 8.76
CA LEU A 6 -7.86 -11.56 7.86
C LEU A 6 -8.83 -11.53 6.68
N ASN A 7 -9.56 -10.42 6.52
CA ASN A 7 -10.43 -10.21 5.37
C ASN A 7 -9.61 -9.68 4.19
N TYR A 8 -9.58 -10.42 3.08
CA TYR A 8 -8.91 -10.02 1.85
C TYR A 8 -9.89 -9.28 0.94
N LEU A 9 -9.61 -8.00 0.69
CA LEU A 9 -10.39 -7.16 -0.21
C LEU A 9 -9.52 -6.78 -1.42
N ARG A 10 -9.90 -7.25 -2.60
CA ARG A 10 -9.25 -6.86 -3.85
C ARG A 10 -10.02 -5.73 -4.51
N LEU A 11 -9.36 -4.58 -4.68
CA LEU A 11 -9.93 -3.36 -5.26
C LEU A 11 -9.43 -3.13 -6.69
N ARG A 12 -9.33 -4.18 -7.49
CA ARG A 12 -8.79 -4.09 -8.86
C ARG A 12 -9.51 -3.01 -9.67
N GLY A 13 -8.76 -2.10 -10.29
CA GLY A 13 -9.34 -1.03 -11.12
C GLY A 13 -9.98 0.12 -10.32
N VAL A 14 -9.85 0.12 -9.00
CA VAL A 14 -10.37 1.22 -8.16
C VAL A 14 -9.32 2.32 -8.06
N ALA A 15 -9.75 3.56 -8.25
CA ALA A 15 -8.88 4.73 -8.12
C ALA A 15 -8.26 4.83 -6.71
N ILE A 16 -7.02 5.31 -6.63
CA ILE A 16 -6.29 5.41 -5.35
C ILE A 16 -7.02 6.31 -4.34
N GLU A 17 -7.72 7.35 -4.80
CA GLU A 17 -8.59 8.15 -3.94
C GLU A 17 -9.58 7.27 -3.19
N LYS A 18 -10.32 6.45 -3.93
CA LYS A 18 -11.38 5.64 -3.36
C LYS A 18 -10.84 4.56 -2.43
N GLN A 19 -9.69 3.97 -2.75
CA GLN A 19 -9.00 3.07 -1.84
C GLN A 19 -8.62 3.78 -0.53
N LEU A 20 -8.04 4.99 -0.59
CA LEU A 20 -7.65 5.75 0.60
C LEU A 20 -8.87 6.14 1.45
N GLU A 21 -10.02 6.45 0.85
CA GLU A 21 -11.28 6.65 1.57
C GLU A 21 -11.73 5.38 2.31
N ILE A 22 -11.66 4.22 1.65
CA ILE A 22 -12.01 2.93 2.24
C ILE A 22 -11.08 2.62 3.41
N GLU A 23 -9.77 2.77 3.22
CA GLU A 23 -8.77 2.58 4.26
C GLU A 23 -9.00 3.51 5.46
N GLU A 24 -9.28 4.80 5.20
CA GLU A 24 -9.56 5.76 6.27
C GLU A 24 -10.83 5.39 7.03
N ALA A 25 -11.90 4.99 6.35
CA ALA A 25 -13.13 4.58 7.00
C ALA A 25 -12.94 3.34 7.88
N LEU A 26 -12.33 2.28 7.35
CA LEU A 26 -12.02 1.05 8.09
C LEU A 26 -11.10 1.31 9.28
N PHE A 27 -10.14 2.22 9.13
CA PHE A 27 -9.28 2.65 10.22
C PHE A 27 -10.07 3.39 11.29
N ARG A 28 -10.78 4.47 10.94
CA ARG A 28 -11.47 5.37 11.88
C ARG A 28 -12.61 4.67 12.60
N VAL A 29 -13.51 4.01 11.87
CA VAL A 29 -14.64 3.29 12.46
C VAL A 29 -14.14 2.13 13.32
N GLY A 30 -13.09 1.42 12.89
CA GLY A 30 -12.49 0.35 13.68
C GLY A 30 -11.74 0.83 14.93
N GLN A 31 -11.37 2.11 15.05
CA GLN A 31 -10.79 2.64 16.30
C GLN A 31 -11.84 2.74 17.40
N GLU A 32 -13.07 3.04 17.03
CA GLU A 32 -14.16 3.18 17.98
C GLU A 32 -14.48 1.79 18.53
N VAL A 33 -14.70 1.70 19.85
CA VAL A 33 -15.36 0.54 20.47
C VAL A 33 -16.86 0.59 20.11
N ALA A 34 -17.18 0.97 18.87
CA ALA A 34 -18.53 1.03 18.38
C ALA A 34 -19.10 -0.38 18.55
N LYS A 35 -20.17 -0.48 19.34
CA LYS A 35 -20.91 -1.73 19.51
C LYS A 35 -21.17 -2.26 18.09
N PRO A 36 -20.87 -3.54 17.80
CA PRO A 36 -21.26 -4.14 16.54
C PRO A 36 -22.73 -3.80 16.30
N THR A 37 -23.02 -3.11 15.21
CA THR A 37 -24.42 -2.98 14.83
C THR A 37 -24.84 -4.34 14.29
N SER A 38 -26.04 -4.80 14.62
CA SER A 38 -26.56 -6.11 14.22
C SER A 38 -26.64 -6.35 12.71
N ASN A 39 -26.31 -5.35 11.89
CA ASN A 39 -26.50 -5.35 10.44
C ASN A 39 -25.19 -5.52 9.65
N ASP A 40 -24.01 -5.60 10.30
CA ASP A 40 -22.76 -5.78 9.57
C ASP A 40 -22.42 -7.27 9.37
N GLU A 41 -22.20 -7.69 8.13
CA GLU A 41 -21.65 -9.02 7.81
C GLU A 41 -20.18 -9.18 8.23
N ILE A 42 -19.48 -8.05 8.38
CA ILE A 42 -18.07 -7.96 8.75
C ILE A 42 -17.93 -6.90 9.82
N SER A 43 -17.27 -7.20 10.92
CA SER A 43 -17.03 -6.19 11.95
C SER A 43 -15.87 -5.26 11.57
N ALA A 44 -16.04 -3.95 11.78
CA ALA A 44 -14.98 -2.96 11.56
C ALA A 44 -13.70 -3.19 12.40
N ILE A 45 -13.78 -3.97 13.49
CA ILE A 45 -12.63 -4.36 14.31
C ILE A 45 -11.90 -5.60 13.79
N GLU A 46 -12.35 -6.23 12.70
CA GLU A 46 -11.61 -7.31 12.04
C GLU A 46 -10.39 -6.80 11.31
N ASN A 47 -9.44 -7.68 11.01
CA ASN A 47 -8.25 -7.29 10.25
C ASN A 47 -8.57 -7.35 8.77
N PHE A 48 -7.98 -6.44 7.99
CA PHE A 48 -8.13 -6.40 6.55
C PHE A 48 -6.76 -6.40 5.88
N PHE A 49 -6.68 -7.08 4.75
CA PHE A 49 -5.64 -6.86 3.76
C PHE A 49 -6.31 -6.35 2.49
N ILE A 50 -5.97 -5.13 2.10
CA ILE A 50 -6.47 -4.52 0.88
C ILE A 50 -5.38 -4.62 -0.17
N TYR A 51 -5.72 -5.22 -1.31
CA TYR A 51 -4.84 -5.32 -2.47
C TYR A 51 -5.48 -4.58 -3.64
N ASN A 52 -4.74 -3.66 -4.26
CA ASN A 52 -5.20 -2.96 -5.45
C ASN A 52 -4.16 -3.02 -6.56
N ASP A 53 -4.55 -3.68 -7.65
CA ASP A 53 -3.86 -3.70 -8.92
C ASP A 53 -4.66 -2.94 -9.99
N LYS A 54 -3.96 -2.34 -10.95
CA LYS A 54 -4.58 -1.63 -12.08
C LYS A 54 -5.41 -0.41 -11.68
N ALA A 55 -5.04 0.29 -10.61
CA ALA A 55 -5.65 1.58 -10.28
C ALA A 55 -5.57 2.52 -11.50
N PRO A 56 -6.68 3.15 -11.91
CA PRO A 56 -6.74 3.90 -13.16
C PRO A 56 -6.07 5.27 -13.02
N GLY A 57 -5.27 5.60 -14.03
CA GLY A 57 -4.73 6.94 -14.25
C GLY A 57 -3.67 7.37 -13.25
N PRO A 58 -2.85 8.37 -13.62
CA PRO A 58 -1.85 8.92 -12.73
C PRO A 58 -2.49 9.80 -11.64
N ALA A 59 -1.93 9.75 -10.43
CA ALA A 59 -2.26 10.65 -9.33
C ALA A 59 -1.03 10.92 -8.46
N ILE A 60 -0.95 12.12 -7.90
CA ILE A 60 0.05 12.45 -6.89
C ILE A 60 -0.58 12.31 -5.51
N VAL A 61 0.02 11.49 -4.64
CA VAL A 61 -0.46 11.23 -3.29
C VAL A 61 0.54 11.76 -2.28
N MET A 62 0.18 12.86 -1.61
CA MET A 62 0.98 13.50 -0.58
C MET A 62 0.59 13.00 0.81
N GLY A 63 1.56 12.92 1.72
CA GLY A 63 1.30 12.71 3.14
C GLY A 63 0.52 13.87 3.77
N MET A 64 -0.13 13.61 4.90
CA MET A 64 -1.02 14.57 5.56
C MET A 64 -0.39 15.94 5.83
N GLY A 65 0.91 15.97 6.20
CA GLY A 65 1.65 17.20 6.48
C GLY A 65 2.27 17.89 5.25
N GLY A 66 2.10 17.32 4.05
CA GLY A 66 2.70 17.83 2.82
C GLY A 66 2.10 19.15 2.35
N LYS A 67 2.94 19.98 1.71
CA LYS A 67 2.55 21.23 1.05
C LYS A 67 2.81 21.08 -0.44
N ALA A 68 1.76 21.22 -1.27
CA ALA A 68 1.81 20.85 -2.68
C ALA A 68 2.84 21.69 -3.44
N GLU A 69 2.84 22.99 -3.19
CA GLU A 69 3.75 23.98 -3.75
C GLU A 69 5.23 23.72 -3.46
N ARG A 70 5.55 22.91 -2.45
CA ARG A 70 6.93 22.53 -2.11
C ARG A 70 7.35 21.18 -2.68
N LEU A 71 6.38 20.30 -2.95
CA LEU A 71 6.64 18.88 -3.22
C LEU A 71 6.33 18.50 -4.67
N VAL A 72 5.57 19.33 -5.38
CA VAL A 72 4.96 18.99 -6.67
C VAL A 72 5.18 20.13 -7.66
N ASP A 73 5.52 19.78 -8.90
CA ASP A 73 5.47 20.69 -10.04
C ASP A 73 4.00 20.90 -10.45
N ILE A 74 3.36 21.86 -9.78
CA ILE A 74 1.95 22.21 -9.98
C ILE A 74 1.65 22.64 -11.43
N PRO A 75 2.44 23.52 -12.09
CA PRO A 75 2.23 23.84 -13.50
C PRO A 75 2.17 22.62 -14.42
N SER A 76 3.12 21.69 -14.29
CA SER A 76 3.14 20.47 -15.12
C SER A 76 1.95 19.55 -14.81
N CYS A 77 1.57 19.42 -13.54
CA CYS A 77 0.39 18.62 -13.15
C CYS A 77 -0.90 19.18 -13.75
N LYS A 78 -1.07 20.51 -13.79
CA LYS A 78 -2.22 21.17 -14.45
C LYS A 78 -2.26 20.85 -15.94
N LYS A 79 -1.12 21.00 -16.63
CA LYS A 79 -1.03 20.74 -18.07
C LYS A 79 -1.38 19.28 -18.42
N LEU A 80 -1.01 18.35 -17.54
CA LEU A 80 -1.23 16.91 -17.73
C LEU A 80 -2.54 16.40 -17.11
N ASN A 81 -3.36 17.27 -16.48
CA ASN A 81 -4.56 16.90 -15.73
C ASN A 81 -4.33 15.80 -14.68
N ILE A 82 -3.17 15.81 -14.02
CA ILE A 82 -2.84 14.84 -12.97
C ILE A 82 -3.34 15.38 -11.65
N PRO A 83 -4.26 14.71 -10.93
CA PRO A 83 -4.77 15.16 -9.64
C PRO A 83 -3.73 15.02 -8.53
N VAL A 84 -3.80 15.93 -7.55
CA VAL A 84 -3.03 15.85 -6.30
C VAL A 84 -3.97 15.58 -5.12
N LEU A 85 -3.65 14.57 -4.32
CA LEU A 85 -4.37 14.18 -3.12
C LEU A 85 -3.51 14.35 -1.88
N LYS A 86 -4.15 14.66 -0.75
CA LYS A 86 -3.60 14.42 0.59
C LYS A 86 -4.22 13.16 1.16
N ARG A 87 -3.40 12.22 1.61
CA ARG A 87 -3.86 11.00 2.30
C ARG A 87 -3.93 11.20 3.81
N PHE A 88 -4.68 10.31 4.47
CA PHE A 88 -4.89 10.32 5.93
C PHE A 88 -3.71 9.79 6.77
N THR A 89 -2.60 9.37 6.14
CA THR A 89 -1.38 8.92 6.81
C THR A 89 -0.24 9.93 6.68
N GLY A 90 0.81 9.76 7.48
CA GLY A 90 2.06 10.52 7.33
C GLY A 90 2.91 10.06 6.13
N GLY A 91 4.17 10.51 6.07
CA GLY A 91 5.16 10.09 5.07
C GLY A 91 5.30 11.06 3.89
N GLY A 92 6.09 10.65 2.89
CA GLY A 92 6.42 11.47 1.72
C GLY A 92 5.32 11.57 0.67
N THR A 93 5.69 12.12 -0.49
CA THR A 93 4.84 12.22 -1.68
C THR A 93 5.25 11.18 -2.70
N VAL A 94 4.28 10.57 -3.36
CA VAL A 94 4.49 9.61 -4.45
C VAL A 94 3.61 9.99 -5.64
N ILE A 95 4.07 9.65 -6.85
CA ILE A 95 3.22 9.57 -8.02
C ILE A 95 2.90 8.09 -8.24
N VAL A 96 1.64 7.81 -8.51
CA VAL A 96 1.12 6.45 -8.66
C VAL A 96 0.22 6.39 -9.88
N ASP A 97 0.15 5.22 -10.50
CA ASP A 97 -0.66 4.93 -11.68
C ASP A 97 -0.96 3.42 -11.79
N GLU A 98 -1.37 2.95 -12.96
CA GLU A 98 -1.67 1.53 -13.21
C GLU A 98 -0.46 0.58 -13.01
N ASN A 99 0.75 1.14 -12.92
CA ASN A 99 2.00 0.42 -12.62
C ASN A 99 2.40 0.50 -11.13
N THR A 100 1.48 0.95 -10.28
CA THR A 100 1.62 0.84 -8.82
C THR A 100 0.75 -0.30 -8.30
N ILE A 101 1.33 -1.14 -7.45
CA ILE A 101 0.59 -2.16 -6.71
C ILE A 101 0.46 -1.69 -5.28
N PHE A 102 -0.76 -1.57 -4.79
CA PHE A 102 -1.01 -1.18 -3.41
C PHE A 102 -1.34 -2.39 -2.56
N ALA A 103 -0.71 -2.46 -1.39
CA ALA A 103 -0.98 -3.48 -0.39
C ALA A 103 -1.07 -2.84 1.00
N SER A 104 -2.18 -3.08 1.70
CA SER A 104 -2.47 -2.42 2.96
C SER A 104 -2.91 -3.41 4.02
N PHE A 105 -2.17 -3.49 5.13
CA PHE A 105 -2.60 -4.16 6.35
C PHE A 105 -3.34 -3.17 7.26
N LEU A 106 -4.58 -3.49 7.61
CA LEU A 106 -5.35 -2.79 8.63
C LEU A 106 -5.62 -3.76 9.77
N CYS A 107 -4.98 -3.54 10.90
CA CYS A 107 -4.93 -4.54 11.96
C CYS A 107 -5.31 -3.99 13.32
N SER A 108 -5.95 -4.85 14.12
CA SER A 108 -6.28 -4.60 15.51
C SER A 108 -5.11 -4.91 16.43
N THR A 109 -4.73 -3.94 17.26
CA THR A 109 -3.58 -4.04 18.18
C THR A 109 -3.74 -5.22 19.14
N ASN A 110 -4.97 -5.48 19.61
CA ASN A 110 -5.26 -6.59 20.51
C ASN A 110 -5.20 -7.98 19.84
N LYS A 111 -5.43 -8.07 18.52
CA LYS A 111 -5.36 -9.31 17.75
C LYS A 111 -3.92 -9.62 17.33
N LEU A 112 -3.05 -8.62 17.27
CA LEU A 112 -1.61 -8.73 17.01
C LEU A 112 -0.77 -8.12 18.17
N PRO A 113 -0.87 -8.65 19.40
CA PRO A 113 -0.24 -8.03 20.57
C PRO A 113 1.29 -8.02 20.54
N HIS A 114 1.91 -8.88 19.72
CA HIS A 114 3.36 -8.92 19.51
C HIS A 114 3.86 -7.82 18.56
N VAL A 115 2.97 -7.14 17.83
CA VAL A 115 3.31 -6.03 16.95
C VAL A 115 3.09 -4.73 17.70
N LEU A 116 4.17 -4.16 18.24
CA LEU A 116 4.09 -2.86 18.90
C LEU A 116 3.61 -1.80 17.89
N PRO A 117 2.66 -0.93 18.28
CA PRO A 117 2.03 0.04 17.38
C PRO A 117 2.95 1.26 17.16
N PHE A 118 4.12 1.02 16.55
CA PHE A 118 5.07 2.05 16.14
C PHE A 118 5.49 1.79 14.69
N PRO A 119 5.77 2.84 13.89
CA PRO A 119 6.05 2.69 12.46
C PRO A 119 7.09 1.61 12.14
N ARG A 120 8.25 1.66 12.80
CA ARG A 120 9.36 0.73 12.55
C ARG A 120 9.04 -0.70 12.99
N ASN A 121 8.28 -0.88 14.06
CA ASN A 121 7.86 -2.21 14.52
C ASN A 121 6.89 -2.85 13.53
N ILE A 122 5.93 -2.07 13.02
CA ILE A 122 4.97 -2.54 12.01
C ILE A 122 5.68 -2.85 10.69
N MET A 123 6.65 -2.02 10.26
CA MET A 123 7.43 -2.27 9.05
C MET A 123 8.30 -3.53 9.16
N LYS A 124 8.96 -3.75 10.31
CA LYS A 124 9.72 -4.99 10.57
C LYS A 124 8.81 -6.21 10.59
N TRP A 125 7.63 -6.10 11.16
CA TRP A 125 6.66 -7.19 11.17
C TRP A 125 6.17 -7.50 9.75
N SER A 126 5.85 -6.50 8.94
CA SER A 126 5.41 -6.70 7.56
C SER A 126 6.53 -7.20 6.65
N GLU A 127 7.80 -6.90 6.94
CA GLU A 127 8.95 -7.52 6.28
C GLU A 127 8.96 -9.05 6.47
N THR A 128 8.56 -9.57 7.65
CA THR A 128 8.52 -11.04 7.85
C THR A 128 7.47 -11.75 7.00
N PHE A 129 6.50 -10.99 6.46
CA PHE A 129 5.55 -11.45 5.46
C PHE A 129 6.08 -11.27 4.04
N TYR A 130 6.59 -10.08 3.71
CA TYR A 130 7.01 -9.76 2.34
C TYR A 130 8.33 -10.42 1.92
N GLU A 131 9.31 -10.62 2.82
CA GLU A 131 10.57 -11.30 2.48
C GLU A 131 10.34 -12.70 1.89
N PRO A 132 9.60 -13.61 2.57
CA PRO A 132 9.40 -14.95 2.03
C PRO A 132 8.49 -14.95 0.78
N PHE A 133 7.57 -14.00 0.66
CA PHE A 133 6.78 -13.77 -0.56
C PHE A 133 7.68 -13.46 -1.75
N PHE A 134 8.53 -12.44 -1.64
CA PHE A 134 9.42 -12.02 -2.73
C PHE A 134 10.51 -13.06 -2.99
N LYS A 135 10.98 -13.78 -1.98
CA LYS A 135 11.90 -14.92 -2.16
C LYS A 135 11.30 -16.03 -3.01
N ARG A 136 9.98 -16.27 -2.92
CA ARG A 136 9.27 -17.22 -3.80
C ARG A 136 9.00 -16.64 -5.19
N LEU A 137 8.67 -15.35 -5.25
CA LEU A 137 8.25 -14.69 -6.48
C LEU A 137 9.43 -14.37 -7.42
N CYS A 138 10.56 -13.92 -6.86
CA CYS A 138 11.78 -13.59 -7.58
C CYS A 138 13.03 -14.02 -6.78
N PRO A 139 13.32 -15.34 -6.70
CA PRO A 139 14.38 -15.92 -5.86
C PRO A 139 15.79 -15.39 -6.12
N SER A 140 16.07 -14.78 -7.27
CA SER A 140 17.37 -14.17 -7.57
C SER A 140 17.52 -12.77 -6.94
N SER A 141 16.50 -12.31 -6.21
CA SER A 141 16.39 -10.95 -5.67
C SER A 141 16.23 -11.01 -4.14
N GLN A 142 16.96 -10.16 -3.42
CA GLN A 142 16.88 -10.09 -1.96
C GLN A 142 16.00 -8.91 -1.53
N PHE A 143 14.81 -9.20 -1.01
CA PHE A 143 13.93 -8.23 -0.39
C PHE A 143 14.34 -7.95 1.06
N ARG A 144 14.31 -6.69 1.47
CA ARG A 144 14.43 -6.28 2.88
C ARG A 144 13.81 -4.92 3.16
N LEU A 145 13.60 -4.63 4.44
CA LEU A 145 13.36 -3.30 4.97
C LEU A 145 14.69 -2.54 5.10
N GLN A 146 14.77 -1.36 4.51
CA GLN A 146 15.89 -0.43 4.62
C GLN A 146 15.37 0.94 5.05
N GLU A 147 15.70 1.33 6.28
CA GLU A 147 15.08 2.50 6.93
C GLU A 147 13.54 2.39 6.96
N ASP A 148 12.85 3.22 6.17
CA ASP A 148 11.39 3.25 6.06
C ASP A 148 10.88 2.68 4.71
N ASP A 149 11.79 2.17 3.88
CA ASP A 149 11.51 1.69 2.52
C ASP A 149 11.67 0.17 2.41
N TYR A 150 10.96 -0.42 1.46
CA TYR A 150 11.29 -1.75 0.98
C TYR A 150 12.22 -1.68 -0.23
N VAL A 151 13.22 -2.55 -0.21
CA VAL A 151 14.29 -2.56 -1.22
C VAL A 151 14.50 -3.96 -1.78
N ILE A 152 14.95 -4.02 -3.04
CA ILE A 152 15.65 -5.17 -3.61
C ILE A 152 17.13 -4.82 -3.69
N GLY A 153 17.99 -5.54 -2.95
CA GLY A 153 19.38 -5.16 -2.79
C GLY A 153 19.49 -3.81 -2.07
N ASP A 154 19.98 -2.77 -2.74
CA ASP A 154 20.13 -1.41 -2.22
C ASP A 154 19.21 -0.39 -2.92
N ARG A 155 18.29 -0.85 -3.78
CA ARG A 155 17.36 -0.01 -4.55
C ARG A 155 15.92 -0.17 -4.07
N LYS A 156 15.21 0.95 -3.99
CA LYS A 156 13.84 1.02 -3.48
C LYS A 156 12.82 0.46 -4.46
N CYS A 157 12.01 -0.47 -3.99
CA CYS A 157 10.87 -1.05 -4.71
C CYS A 157 9.52 -0.80 -4.02
N GLY A 158 9.51 -0.29 -2.79
CA GLY A 158 8.27 -0.01 -2.06
C GLY A 158 8.41 1.17 -1.09
N GLY A 159 7.39 2.03 -1.07
CA GLY A 159 7.27 3.12 -0.11
C GLY A 159 6.18 2.83 0.91
N ASN A 160 6.47 3.06 2.19
CA ASN A 160 5.55 2.74 3.29
C ASN A 160 5.01 3.99 3.97
N ALA A 161 3.79 3.91 4.47
CA ALA A 161 3.25 4.87 5.41
C ALA A 161 2.25 4.22 6.36
N GLN A 162 2.09 4.82 7.54
CA GLN A 162 1.22 4.31 8.59
C GLN A 162 0.32 5.39 9.18
N SER A 163 -0.83 4.96 9.67
CA SER A 163 -1.63 5.70 10.65
C SER A 163 -1.88 4.78 11.84
N ILE A 164 -1.60 5.27 13.04
CA ILE A 164 -1.62 4.48 14.26
C ILE A 164 -2.56 5.16 15.23
N GLY A 165 -3.55 4.41 15.73
CA GLY A 165 -4.40 4.85 16.82
C GLY A 165 -4.36 3.84 17.97
N LYS A 166 -5.24 4.03 18.94
CA LYS A 166 -5.24 3.26 20.19
C LYS A 166 -5.46 1.76 19.95
N ASN A 167 -6.47 1.43 19.15
CA ASN A 167 -6.96 0.06 19.01
C ASN A 167 -6.53 -0.60 17.69
N ARG A 168 -6.13 0.20 16.70
CA ARG A 168 -5.76 -0.27 15.37
C ARG A 168 -4.64 0.54 14.75
N TRP A 169 -4.00 -0.04 13.74
CA TRP A 169 -3.06 0.64 12.86
C TRP A 169 -3.32 0.25 11.40
N VAL A 170 -2.96 1.16 10.50
CA VAL A 170 -2.82 0.90 9.06
C VAL A 170 -1.34 0.95 8.70
N HIS A 171 -0.90 -0.02 7.92
CA HIS A 171 0.35 0.01 7.19
C HIS A 171 0.04 -0.24 5.73
N HIS A 172 0.25 0.77 4.90
CA HIS A 172 0.11 0.62 3.46
C HIS A 172 1.44 0.80 2.75
N THR A 173 1.56 0.11 1.62
CA THR A 173 2.73 0.09 0.77
C THR A 173 2.30 0.34 -0.66
N SER A 174 2.99 1.27 -1.31
CA SER A 174 2.97 1.41 -2.77
C SER A 174 4.20 0.69 -3.33
N PHE A 175 4.00 -0.49 -3.89
CA PHE A 175 5.04 -1.23 -4.60
C PHE A 175 5.17 -0.70 -6.03
N LEU A 176 6.41 -0.43 -6.42
CA LEU A 176 6.80 0.01 -7.75
C LEU A 176 6.80 -1.20 -8.68
N TRP A 177 5.66 -1.50 -9.31
CA TRP A 177 5.63 -2.58 -10.30
C TRP A 177 6.40 -2.14 -11.54
N ASP A 178 6.09 -0.95 -12.03
CA ASP A 178 6.85 -0.23 -13.06
C ASP A 178 6.69 1.29 -12.84
N TYR A 179 7.35 2.12 -13.64
CA TYR A 179 7.11 3.57 -13.62
C TYR A 179 7.48 4.29 -14.91
N ASP A 180 6.88 5.47 -15.08
CA ASP A 180 7.23 6.41 -16.13
C ASP A 180 8.24 7.45 -15.60
N PRO A 181 9.49 7.50 -16.13
CA PRO A 181 10.50 8.46 -15.72
C PRO A 181 10.09 9.93 -15.86
N ILE A 182 9.24 10.26 -16.84
CA ILE A 182 8.75 11.63 -17.06
C ILE A 182 7.79 12.01 -15.93
N LYS A 183 6.87 11.11 -15.57
CA LYS A 183 5.94 11.34 -14.45
C LYS A 183 6.68 11.51 -13.12
N MET A 184 7.79 10.80 -12.91
CA MET A 184 8.61 10.96 -11.69
C MET A 184 9.21 12.36 -11.54
N GLN A 185 9.39 13.11 -12.64
CA GLN A 185 9.90 14.49 -12.58
C GLN A 185 8.86 15.50 -12.07
N LEU A 186 7.59 15.09 -11.93
CA LEU A 186 6.54 15.93 -11.36
C LEU A 186 6.69 16.13 -9.84
N LEU A 187 7.58 15.37 -9.21
CA LEU A 187 7.89 15.49 -7.79
C LEU A 187 9.20 16.24 -7.60
N HIS A 188 9.18 17.26 -6.73
CA HIS A 188 10.41 17.88 -6.27
C HIS A 188 11.19 16.90 -5.37
N ASN A 189 12.51 17.05 -5.36
CA ASN A 189 13.33 16.27 -4.44
C ASN A 189 12.92 16.56 -2.98
N PRO A 190 12.67 15.52 -2.18
CA PRO A 190 12.25 15.72 -0.80
C PRO A 190 13.39 16.33 0.01
N ALA A 191 13.08 17.32 0.86
CA ALA A 191 14.06 17.93 1.76
C ALA A 191 14.71 16.91 2.71
N ARG A 192 14.02 15.80 3.00
CA ARG A 192 14.53 14.66 3.76
C ARG A 192 14.46 13.42 2.89
N GLN A 193 15.62 12.88 2.55
CA GLN A 193 15.79 11.58 1.88
C GLN A 193 16.39 10.57 2.86
N PRO A 194 16.15 9.26 2.66
CA PRO A 194 16.83 8.24 3.45
C PRO A 194 18.34 8.30 3.19
N LYS A 195 19.15 7.97 4.20
CA LYS A 195 20.61 8.12 4.11
C LYS A 195 21.18 7.25 3.00
N TYR A 196 20.68 6.02 2.88
CA TYR A 196 21.11 5.07 1.84
C TYR A 196 20.76 5.49 0.40
N ARG A 197 19.97 6.57 0.20
CA ARG A 197 19.78 7.11 -1.15
C ARG A 197 21.09 7.63 -1.74
N GLU A 198 21.98 8.17 -0.91
CA GLU A 198 23.31 8.67 -1.33
C GLU A 198 23.22 9.64 -2.52
N HIS A 199 22.19 10.48 -2.55
CA HIS A 199 21.93 11.45 -3.62
C HIS A 199 21.74 10.86 -5.03
N ARG A 200 21.51 9.55 -5.13
CA ARG A 200 21.20 8.87 -6.40
C ARG A 200 19.98 9.47 -7.09
N THR A 201 20.03 9.46 -8.42
CA THR A 201 18.89 9.79 -9.28
C THR A 201 17.75 8.80 -9.05
N HIS A 202 16.54 9.11 -9.51
CA HIS A 202 15.44 8.14 -9.45
C HIS A 202 15.78 6.84 -10.19
N GLN A 203 16.49 6.91 -11.31
CA GLN A 203 16.88 5.76 -12.12
C GLN A 203 17.85 4.83 -11.37
N ASP A 204 18.78 5.40 -10.60
CA ASP A 204 19.77 4.62 -9.85
C ASP A 204 19.27 4.17 -8.47
N PHE A 205 18.27 4.88 -7.93
CA PHE A 205 17.73 4.62 -6.59
C PHE A 205 16.54 3.66 -6.59
N LEU A 206 15.71 3.68 -7.63
CA LEU A 206 14.51 2.85 -7.73
C LEU A 206 14.79 1.55 -8.46
N VAL A 207 13.97 0.54 -8.18
CA VAL A 207 13.95 -0.71 -8.94
C VAL A 207 12.50 -1.17 -9.17
N PRO A 208 12.05 -1.26 -10.43
CA PRO A 208 10.73 -1.79 -10.74
C PRO A 208 10.71 -3.31 -10.52
N LEU A 209 9.62 -3.81 -9.94
CA LEU A 209 9.48 -5.24 -9.64
C LEU A 209 9.16 -6.06 -10.89
N ARG A 210 8.52 -5.47 -11.91
CA ARG A 210 8.02 -6.18 -13.09
C ARG A 210 9.09 -7.03 -13.77
N GLU A 211 10.24 -6.45 -14.06
CA GLU A 211 11.33 -7.15 -14.76
C GLU A 211 11.94 -8.26 -13.90
N LEU A 212 12.13 -8.01 -12.60
CA LEU A 212 12.68 -8.99 -11.66
C LEU A 212 11.78 -10.22 -11.56
N VAL A 213 10.48 -9.99 -11.44
CA VAL A 213 9.48 -11.06 -11.35
C VAL A 213 9.39 -11.80 -12.68
N ILE A 214 9.29 -11.12 -13.82
CA ILE A 214 9.22 -11.79 -15.14
C ILE A 214 10.48 -12.61 -15.42
N ARG A 215 11.67 -12.12 -15.06
CA ARG A 215 12.94 -12.82 -15.25
C ARG A 215 12.98 -14.15 -14.49
N ASP A 216 12.59 -14.12 -13.22
CA ASP A 216 12.68 -15.28 -12.35
C ASP A 216 11.43 -16.19 -12.46
N TRP A 217 10.34 -15.69 -13.01
CA TRP A 217 9.12 -16.46 -13.25
C TRP A 217 9.37 -17.53 -14.32
N LYS A 218 9.48 -18.77 -13.85
CA LYS A 218 9.45 -19.94 -14.72
C LYS A 218 8.04 -20.09 -15.26
N LYS A 219 7.88 -20.10 -16.60
CA LYS A 219 6.61 -20.47 -17.23
C LYS A 219 6.13 -21.78 -16.59
N ASN A 220 4.87 -21.83 -16.16
CA ASN A 220 4.26 -23.09 -15.77
C ASN A 220 4.08 -23.99 -17.00
N GLU A 221 3.70 -25.24 -16.77
CA GLU A 221 3.46 -26.25 -17.82
C GLU A 221 2.42 -25.78 -18.85
N GLN A 222 1.59 -24.79 -18.50
CA GLN A 222 0.54 -24.18 -19.33
C GLN A 222 1.01 -22.94 -20.10
N GLY A 223 2.25 -22.50 -19.94
CA GLY A 223 2.83 -21.37 -20.67
C GLY A 223 2.26 -19.99 -20.30
N GLU A 224 1.64 -19.85 -19.12
CA GLU A 224 0.98 -18.60 -18.71
C GLU A 224 1.97 -17.43 -18.59
N ILE A 225 1.58 -16.29 -19.15
CA ILE A 225 2.31 -15.03 -19.03
C ILE A 225 2.06 -14.46 -17.63
N PHE A 226 3.13 -14.06 -16.94
CA PHE A 226 2.98 -13.40 -15.65
C PHE A 226 2.23 -12.07 -15.81
N GLY A 227 1.08 -11.97 -15.15
CA GLY A 227 0.22 -10.79 -15.17
C GLY A 227 -0.25 -10.39 -13.78
N SER A 228 -1.01 -9.29 -13.70
CA SER A 228 -1.54 -8.79 -12.43
C SER A 228 -2.46 -9.79 -11.72
N GLU A 229 -3.13 -10.66 -12.48
CA GLU A 229 -3.96 -11.74 -11.92
C GLU A 229 -3.13 -12.79 -11.19
N VAL A 230 -2.05 -13.26 -11.82
CA VAL A 230 -1.11 -14.21 -11.22
C VAL A 230 -0.46 -13.62 -9.97
N LEU A 231 -0.08 -12.33 -10.00
CA LEU A 231 0.47 -11.65 -8.84
C LEU A 231 -0.52 -11.56 -7.67
N ALA A 232 -1.78 -11.22 -7.95
CA ALA A 232 -2.82 -11.15 -6.94
C ALA A 232 -3.11 -12.52 -6.31
N GLN A 233 -3.17 -13.58 -7.13
CA GLN A 233 -3.34 -14.96 -6.67
C GLN A 233 -2.15 -15.40 -5.81
N ALA A 234 -0.92 -15.08 -6.22
CA ALA A 234 0.29 -15.37 -5.44
C ALA A 234 0.26 -14.66 -4.08
N MET A 235 -0.08 -13.37 -4.04
CA MET A 235 -0.23 -12.60 -2.80
C MET A 235 -1.32 -13.20 -1.90
N ARG A 236 -2.46 -13.55 -2.47
CA ARG A 236 -3.59 -14.13 -1.75
C ARG A 236 -3.27 -15.50 -1.16
N LYS A 237 -2.53 -16.35 -1.88
CA LYS A 237 -2.04 -17.65 -1.39
C LYS A 237 -0.98 -17.48 -0.30
N GLU A 238 -0.12 -16.47 -0.45
CA GLU A 238 0.90 -16.14 0.55
C GLU A 238 0.27 -15.75 1.89
N LEU A 239 -0.80 -14.95 1.88
CA LEU A 239 -1.55 -14.60 3.08
C LEU A 239 -2.09 -15.85 3.81
N GLU A 240 -2.52 -16.88 3.10
CA GLU A 240 -3.02 -18.12 3.72
C GLU A 240 -1.95 -18.86 4.51
N LEU A 241 -0.66 -18.63 4.26
CA LEU A 241 0.42 -19.24 5.03
C LEU A 241 0.43 -18.71 6.47
N SER A 242 0.05 -17.44 6.66
CA SER A 242 0.14 -16.73 7.95
C SER A 242 -1.22 -16.42 8.60
N PHE A 243 -2.30 -16.39 7.82
CA PHE A 243 -3.62 -15.93 8.25
C PHE A 243 -4.74 -16.90 7.88
N ASN A 244 -5.85 -16.82 8.62
CA ASN A 244 -7.12 -17.41 8.18
C ASN A 244 -7.79 -16.38 7.27
N VAL A 245 -7.58 -16.54 5.96
CA VAL A 245 -8.01 -15.54 4.97
C VAL A 245 -9.46 -15.79 4.56
N ARG A 246 -10.25 -14.71 4.54
CA ARG A 246 -11.63 -14.69 4.02
C ARG A 246 -11.70 -13.67 2.89
N ASP A 247 -12.05 -14.10 1.69
CA ASP A 247 -12.30 -13.17 0.58
C ASP A 247 -13.60 -12.40 0.84
N ILE A 248 -13.55 -11.09 0.64
CA ILE A 248 -14.69 -10.19 0.83
C ILE A 248 -14.85 -9.24 -0.35
N SER A 249 -16.06 -8.73 -0.55
CA SER A 249 -16.35 -7.69 -1.53
C SER A 249 -16.53 -6.30 -0.90
N LEU A 250 -16.54 -5.26 -1.72
CA LEU A 250 -16.77 -3.89 -1.25
C LEU A 250 -18.18 -3.74 -0.66
N GLU A 251 -19.16 -4.42 -1.23
CA GLU A 251 -20.56 -4.42 -0.80
C GLU A 251 -20.69 -4.88 0.66
N GLN A 252 -19.92 -5.91 1.06
CA GLN A 252 -19.96 -6.48 2.42
C GLN A 252 -19.42 -5.54 3.50
N ILE A 253 -18.63 -4.53 3.12
CA ILE A 253 -18.10 -3.52 4.04
C ILE A 253 -18.71 -2.14 3.82
N GLN A 254 -19.69 -2.01 2.92
CA GLN A 254 -20.29 -0.73 2.56
C GLN A 254 -20.92 -0.03 3.78
N SER A 255 -21.53 -0.80 4.70
CA SER A 255 -22.09 -0.28 5.96
C SER A 255 -21.01 0.30 6.89
N ILE A 256 -19.76 -0.12 6.77
CA ILE A 256 -18.61 0.42 7.51
C ILE A 256 -18.10 1.68 6.81
N VAL A 257 -17.87 1.58 5.49
CA VAL A 257 -17.25 2.64 4.68
C VAL A 257 -18.11 3.92 4.66
N THR A 258 -19.43 3.77 4.72
CA THR A 258 -20.40 4.89 4.70
C THR A 258 -20.67 5.53 6.07
N ARG A 259 -20.17 4.95 7.17
CA ARG A 259 -20.38 5.54 8.50
C ARG A 259 -19.75 6.92 8.61
N PRO A 260 -20.36 7.85 9.36
CA PRO A 260 -19.74 9.12 9.69
C PRO A 260 -18.38 8.90 10.37
N HIS A 261 -17.34 9.50 9.80
CA HIS A 261 -16.00 9.52 10.36
C HIS A 261 -15.27 10.79 9.87
N ARG A 262 -14.16 11.13 10.51
CA ARG A 262 -13.30 12.21 10.02
C ARG A 262 -12.69 11.82 8.67
N LYS A 263 -12.95 12.62 7.64
CA LYS A 263 -12.38 12.48 6.29
C LYS A 263 -11.20 13.43 6.13
N VAL A 264 -9.98 12.89 6.18
CA VAL A 264 -8.74 13.65 5.94
C VAL A 264 -8.28 13.51 4.49
N THR A 265 -8.54 12.35 3.89
CA THR A 265 -8.26 12.11 2.47
C THR A 265 -9.06 13.08 1.62
N LYS A 266 -8.39 13.84 0.75
CA LYS A 266 -9.02 14.83 -0.13
C LYS A 266 -8.13 15.24 -1.28
N PHE A 267 -8.74 15.69 -2.37
CA PHE A 267 -8.04 16.45 -3.40
C PHE A 267 -7.51 17.78 -2.86
N VAL A 268 -6.38 18.20 -3.41
CA VAL A 268 -5.82 19.52 -3.22
C VAL A 268 -6.17 20.34 -4.44
N SER A 269 -6.86 21.46 -4.22
CA SER A 269 -7.13 22.43 -5.28
C SER A 269 -5.87 23.21 -5.62
N TYR A 270 -5.57 23.35 -6.90
CA TYR A 270 -4.53 24.24 -7.44
C TYR A 270 -4.92 24.77 -8.80
#